data_AF-A0A0F4GQP4-F1
#
_entry.id   AF-A0A0F4GQP4-F1
#
_cell.length_a   1.000
_cell.length_b   1.000
_cell.length_c   1.000
_cell.angle_alpha   90.00
_cell.angle_beta   90.00
_cell.angle_gamma   90.00
#
_symmetry.space_group_name_H-M   'P 1'
#
loop_
_entity.id
_entity.type
_entity.pdbx_description
1 polymer ?
#
loop_
_entity_poly.entity_id
_entity_poly.type
_entity_poly.pdbx_seq_one_letter_code
_entity_poly.pdbx_strand_id
1 'polypeptide(L)'
;MPRPRQYEVPHSELIPFHEAANVKRIGSHEYTGDIHAEYSYGAVAHGGYLISLIWLAIELHFKTTHARIAQPDINAFHIEFLRPVSVGPVNISVKDVRLGKTSSTVHARLSQAGKERCVVYSTNSGPAATRNTISMPMNHRPQPLPPPIDFDNVLIGSDPSWIRYDHPQDLALPNATLRRLIYAVQRHPPPNRNIVHQWITPRRSSERWTNASLGILLDSSVPPMENFYDDAPHNYFNGAKRAMQLEAENRSIYDHPPWLVPRMYPTVNMSVQIKRQLPEEGEKWLSLRWHTKECLHGRFDVDIEVWDVKVLSLLEST
;
A
#
# COMPACT_ATOMS: atom_id res chain seq x y z
N MET A 1 5.91 -40.23 2.35
CA MET A 1 5.01 -39.08 2.51
C MET A 1 5.85 -37.83 2.74
N PRO A 2 5.71 -36.76 1.95
CA PRO A 2 6.35 -35.49 2.28
C PRO A 2 5.65 -34.90 3.50
N ARG A 3 6.43 -34.47 4.51
CA ARG A 3 5.90 -33.77 5.70
C ARG A 3 5.14 -32.50 5.28
N PRO A 4 4.09 -32.10 6.01
CA PRO A 4 3.49 -30.79 5.78
C PRO A 4 4.56 -29.73 6.07
N ARG A 5 4.78 -28.80 5.12
CA ARG A 5 5.61 -27.62 5.36
C ARG A 5 4.88 -26.71 6.33
N GLN A 6 5.08 -26.93 7.64
CA GLN A 6 4.75 -25.93 8.66
C GLN A 6 5.68 -24.73 8.47
N TYR A 7 5.18 -23.67 7.86
CA TYR A 7 5.81 -22.34 7.93
C TYR A 7 4.73 -21.26 8.00
N GLU A 8 3.77 -21.42 8.90
CA GLU A 8 2.96 -20.28 9.34
C GLU A 8 3.82 -19.48 10.31
N VAL A 9 4.21 -18.25 9.94
CA VAL A 9 4.83 -17.32 10.89
C VAL A 9 3.72 -16.88 11.84
N PRO A 10 3.83 -17.14 13.16
CA PRO A 10 2.86 -16.65 14.12
C PRO A 10 2.66 -15.15 13.96
N HIS A 11 1.41 -14.69 14.07
CA HIS A 11 1.09 -13.26 13.97
C HIS A 11 1.88 -12.38 14.95
N SER A 12 2.45 -12.94 16.02
CA SER A 12 3.31 -12.27 17.00
C SER A 12 4.76 -12.05 16.54
N GLU A 13 5.23 -12.78 15.52
CA GLU A 13 6.64 -12.79 15.11
C GLU A 13 6.98 -11.81 13.98
N LEU A 14 5.98 -11.22 13.29
CA LEU A 14 6.24 -10.16 12.31
C LEU A 14 6.71 -8.88 13.05
N ILE A 15 7.65 -8.08 12.56
CA ILE A 15 7.83 -6.73 13.12
C ILE A 15 6.63 -5.80 12.79
N PRO A 16 6.04 -5.05 13.75
CA PRO A 16 5.02 -4.04 13.43
C PRO A 16 5.56 -2.90 12.56
N PHE A 17 4.69 -2.27 11.76
CA PHE A 17 5.05 -1.18 10.86
C PHE A 17 5.71 -0.01 11.58
N HIS A 18 5.17 0.40 12.73
CA HIS A 18 5.71 1.53 13.48
C HIS A 18 7.11 1.26 14.07
N GLU A 19 7.46 0.00 14.33
CA GLU A 19 8.79 -0.38 14.80
C GLU A 19 9.79 -0.44 13.64
N ALA A 20 9.37 -1.01 12.49
CA ALA A 20 10.21 -1.11 11.31
C ALA A 20 10.43 0.26 10.64
N ALA A 21 9.36 1.00 10.39
CA ALA A 21 9.36 2.30 9.71
C ALA A 21 9.72 3.44 10.68
N ASN A 22 10.84 3.30 11.40
CA ASN A 22 11.28 4.30 12.38
C ASN A 22 12.21 5.33 11.72
N VAL A 23 11.70 6.53 11.49
CA VAL A 23 12.49 7.66 10.96
C VAL A 23 12.95 8.57 12.09
N LYS A 24 14.25 8.86 12.13
CA LYS A 24 14.89 9.70 13.15
C LYS A 24 15.48 10.94 12.51
N ARG A 25 15.32 12.08 13.18
CA ARG A 25 15.98 13.33 12.79
C ARG A 25 17.45 13.31 13.22
N ILE A 26 18.36 13.61 12.29
CA ILE A 26 19.81 13.70 12.54
C ILE A 26 20.37 15.10 12.26
N GLY A 27 19.58 15.98 11.65
CA GLY A 27 19.90 17.38 11.43
C GLY A 27 18.62 18.21 11.27
N SER A 28 18.72 19.50 10.95
CA SER A 28 17.52 20.32 10.69
C SER A 28 16.73 19.89 9.46
N HIS A 29 17.41 19.35 8.46
CA HIS A 29 16.82 18.98 7.17
C HIS A 29 17.23 17.56 6.76
N GLU A 30 17.75 16.78 7.73
CA GLU A 30 18.36 15.48 7.51
C GLU A 30 17.77 14.46 8.49
N TYR A 31 17.40 13.31 7.94
CA TYR A 31 16.72 12.23 8.61
C TYR A 31 17.37 10.90 8.22
N THR A 32 17.18 9.88 9.05
CA THR A 32 17.62 8.52 8.77
C THR A 32 16.50 7.53 9.06
N GLY A 33 16.48 6.43 8.32
CA GLY A 33 15.62 5.28 8.55
C GLY A 33 16.34 4.00 8.16
N ASP A 34 15.64 2.87 8.24
CA ASP A 34 16.18 1.57 7.88
C ASP A 34 15.21 0.80 6.97
N ILE A 35 15.76 0.18 5.92
CA ILE A 35 15.03 -0.78 5.09
C ILE A 35 15.02 -2.11 5.80
N HIS A 36 13.92 -2.40 6.49
CA HIS A 36 13.76 -3.67 7.16
C HIS A 36 13.48 -4.81 6.14
N ALA A 37 14.14 -5.96 6.31
CA ALA A 37 13.99 -7.11 5.41
C ALA A 37 12.54 -7.59 5.28
N GLU A 38 11.77 -7.44 6.35
CA GLU A 38 10.35 -7.81 6.36
C GLU A 38 9.41 -6.87 5.56
N TYR A 39 9.91 -5.72 5.10
CA TYR A 39 9.23 -4.78 4.20
C TYR A 39 9.92 -4.71 2.82
N SER A 40 10.45 -5.84 2.38
CA SER A 40 11.19 -5.99 1.13
C SER A 40 10.52 -6.94 0.13
N TYR A 41 10.92 -6.82 -1.13
CA TYR A 41 10.75 -7.80 -2.20
C TYR A 41 12.11 -8.43 -2.52
N GLY A 42 12.35 -9.65 -2.03
CA GLY A 42 13.64 -10.31 -2.14
C GLY A 42 14.72 -9.48 -1.44
N ALA A 43 15.76 -9.08 -2.18
CA ALA A 43 16.87 -8.28 -1.66
C ALA A 43 16.66 -6.76 -1.73
N VAL A 44 15.52 -6.30 -2.25
CA VAL A 44 15.23 -4.87 -2.45
C VAL A 44 14.02 -4.43 -1.65
N ALA A 45 14.00 -3.18 -1.19
CA ALA A 45 12.87 -2.58 -0.49
C ALA A 45 11.59 -2.65 -1.35
N HIS A 46 10.46 -2.86 -0.69
CA HIS A 46 9.15 -2.66 -1.33
C HIS A 46 8.95 -1.18 -1.65
N GLY A 47 8.44 -0.85 -2.84
CA GLY A 47 8.27 0.55 -3.29
C GLY A 47 7.40 1.35 -2.34
N GLY A 48 6.28 0.75 -1.93
CA GLY A 48 5.39 1.34 -0.93
C GLY A 48 6.03 1.62 0.45
N TYR A 49 7.02 0.83 0.86
CA TYR A 49 7.74 1.08 2.12
C TYR A 49 8.69 2.27 2.01
N LEU A 50 9.31 2.48 0.84
CA LEU A 50 10.10 3.68 0.57
C LEU A 50 9.23 4.94 0.62
N ILE A 51 8.03 4.89 0.03
CA ILE A 51 7.04 5.97 0.14
C ILE A 51 6.75 6.25 1.61
N SER A 52 6.45 5.23 2.40
CA SER A 52 6.17 5.36 3.84
C SER A 52 7.29 6.01 4.64
N LEU A 53 8.55 5.63 4.42
CA LEU A 53 9.69 6.25 5.11
C LEU A 53 9.86 7.73 4.75
N ILE A 54 9.71 8.08 3.47
CA ILE A 54 9.80 9.48 3.04
C ILE A 54 8.63 10.30 3.59
N TRP A 55 7.43 9.71 3.61
CA TRP A 55 6.24 10.31 4.22
C TRP A 55 6.48 10.66 5.70
N LEU A 56 6.97 9.69 6.48
CA LEU A 56 7.30 9.89 7.89
C LEU A 56 8.39 10.94 8.11
N ALA A 57 9.40 11.00 7.23
CA ALA A 57 10.44 12.04 7.31
C ALA A 57 9.84 13.44 7.09
N ILE A 58 8.94 13.59 6.13
CA ILE A 58 8.26 14.86 5.84
C ILE A 58 7.35 15.27 7.00
N GLU A 59 6.56 14.34 7.55
CA GLU A 59 5.75 14.61 8.74
C GLU A 59 6.63 15.05 9.92
N LEU A 60 7.72 14.32 10.18
CA LEU A 60 8.66 14.64 11.25
C LEU A 60 9.32 16.02 11.04
N HIS A 61 9.57 16.40 9.79
CA HIS A 61 10.09 17.72 9.43
C HIS A 61 9.15 18.85 9.83
N PHE A 62 7.86 18.73 9.52
CA PHE A 62 6.87 19.72 9.94
C PHE A 62 6.54 19.65 11.44
N LYS A 63 6.67 18.49 12.08
CA LYS A 63 6.52 18.34 13.55
C LYS A 63 7.70 18.90 14.33
N THR A 64 8.88 19.01 13.72
CA THR A 64 10.11 19.41 14.44
C THR A 64 10.72 20.70 13.89
N THR A 65 11.32 20.67 12.71
CA THR A 65 12.00 21.83 12.10
C THR A 65 11.03 22.98 11.82
N HIS A 66 9.81 22.68 11.40
CA HIS A 66 8.76 23.67 11.13
C HIS A 66 7.53 23.55 12.04
N ALA A 67 7.74 23.19 13.31
CA ALA A 67 6.66 23.00 14.29
C ALA A 67 5.69 24.20 14.39
N ARG A 68 6.19 25.42 14.15
CA ARG A 68 5.37 26.66 14.16
C ARG A 68 4.42 26.78 12.97
N ILE A 69 4.73 26.16 11.83
CA ILE A 69 3.89 26.17 10.63
C ILE A 69 2.74 25.17 10.78
N ALA A 70 2.96 24.07 11.52
CA ALA A 70 1.96 23.05 11.83
C ALA A 70 1.24 22.50 10.58
N GLN A 71 2.03 22.09 9.58
CA GLN A 71 1.54 21.50 8.33
C GLN A 71 2.05 20.06 8.12
N PRO A 72 1.76 19.10 9.02
CA PRO A 72 2.24 17.73 8.88
C PRO A 72 1.52 16.95 7.77
N ASP A 73 0.28 17.33 7.42
CA ASP A 73 -0.59 16.54 6.56
C ASP A 73 -0.15 16.63 5.10
N ILE A 74 0.15 15.49 4.48
CA ILE A 74 0.47 15.42 3.05
C ILE A 74 -0.83 15.38 2.25
N ASN A 75 -0.98 16.32 1.32
CA ASN A 75 -2.15 16.43 0.43
C ASN A 75 -1.85 15.94 -0.98
N ALA A 76 -0.60 16.10 -1.42
CA ALA A 76 -0.12 15.61 -2.71
C ALA A 76 1.32 15.14 -2.56
N PHE A 77 1.63 14.00 -3.16
CA PHE A 77 2.94 13.36 -3.08
C PHE A 77 3.29 12.78 -4.45
N HIS A 78 4.39 13.23 -5.04
CA HIS A 78 4.90 12.70 -6.29
C HIS A 78 6.30 12.15 -6.06
N ILE A 79 6.53 10.89 -6.46
CA ILE A 79 7.80 10.19 -6.29
C ILE A 79 8.31 9.66 -7.63
N GLU A 80 9.61 9.81 -7.83
CA GLU A 80 10.38 9.13 -8.88
C GLU A 80 11.29 8.09 -8.22
N PHE A 81 11.19 6.84 -8.65
CA PHE A 81 12.05 5.73 -8.24
C PHE A 81 13.22 5.64 -9.21
N LEU A 82 14.39 6.09 -8.77
CA LEU A 82 15.57 6.18 -9.62
C LEU A 82 16.34 4.86 -9.65
N ARG A 83 16.42 4.18 -8.50
CA ARG A 83 17.24 2.98 -8.30
C ARG A 83 16.66 2.08 -7.21
N PRO A 84 16.85 0.75 -7.29
CA PRO A 84 16.52 -0.15 -6.18
C PRO A 84 17.29 0.24 -4.90
N VAL A 85 16.66 -0.03 -3.76
CA VAL A 85 17.22 0.19 -2.41
C VAL A 85 17.33 -1.16 -1.74
N SER A 86 18.49 -1.47 -1.16
CA SER A 86 18.71 -2.73 -0.44
C SER A 86 18.29 -2.60 1.03
N VAL A 87 18.14 -3.75 1.70
CA VAL A 87 18.00 -3.81 3.17
C VAL A 87 19.12 -3.05 3.88
N GLY A 88 18.80 -2.37 4.97
CA GLY A 88 19.73 -1.59 5.78
C GLY A 88 19.52 -0.06 5.71
N PRO A 89 20.50 0.72 6.21
CA PRO A 89 20.28 2.13 6.53
C PRO A 89 20.11 3.01 5.29
N VAL A 90 19.28 4.03 5.43
CA VAL A 90 19.02 5.07 4.42
C VAL A 90 19.05 6.45 5.05
N ASN A 91 19.42 7.44 4.25
CA ASN A 91 19.36 8.86 4.62
C ASN A 91 18.30 9.56 3.80
N ILE A 92 17.55 10.45 4.43
CA ILE A 92 16.50 11.25 3.80
C ILE A 92 16.79 12.72 4.07
N SER A 93 17.03 13.49 3.02
CA SER A 93 17.13 14.96 3.11
C SER A 93 15.81 15.59 2.71
N VAL A 94 15.38 16.64 3.41
CA VAL A 94 14.17 17.41 3.09
C VAL A 94 14.54 18.86 2.84
N LYS A 95 14.29 19.36 1.64
CA LYS A 95 14.50 20.75 1.25
C LYS A 95 13.17 21.50 1.25
N ASP A 96 13.15 22.64 1.92
CA ASP A 96 12.04 23.58 1.82
C ASP A 96 12.04 24.24 0.44
N VAL A 97 11.01 23.97 -0.36
CA VAL A 97 10.86 24.61 -1.69
C VAL A 97 10.06 25.90 -1.55
N ARG A 98 8.95 25.83 -0.79
CA ARG A 98 8.12 26.98 -0.45
C ARG A 98 7.46 26.72 0.89
N LEU A 99 7.58 27.66 1.82
CA LEU A 99 6.85 27.64 3.09
C LEU A 99 5.76 28.70 3.05
N GLY A 100 4.52 28.29 3.26
CA GLY A 100 3.35 29.18 3.24
C GLY A 100 2.49 29.05 4.48
N LYS A 101 1.57 30.00 4.67
CA LYS A 101 0.69 30.04 5.84
C LYS A 101 -0.32 28.89 5.88
N THR A 102 -0.81 28.46 4.72
CA THR A 102 -1.83 27.40 4.58
C THR A 102 -1.29 26.13 3.93
N SER A 103 -0.30 26.26 3.05
CA SER A 103 0.37 25.11 2.44
C SER A 103 1.84 25.39 2.24
N SER A 104 2.61 24.30 2.26
CA SER A 104 4.04 24.29 2.01
C SER A 104 4.37 23.20 1.00
N THR A 105 5.43 23.40 0.25
CA THR A 105 5.97 22.41 -0.68
C THR A 105 7.39 22.08 -0.25
N VAL A 106 7.69 20.79 -0.14
CA VAL A 106 9.02 20.29 0.17
C VAL A 106 9.48 19.32 -0.91
N HIS A 107 10.80 19.26 -1.10
CA HIS A 107 11.47 18.28 -1.93
C HIS A 107 12.26 17.34 -1.03
N ALA A 108 11.94 16.05 -1.05
CA ALA A 108 12.64 15.04 -0.26
C ALA A 108 13.46 14.11 -1.15
N ARG A 109 14.60 13.65 -0.64
CA ARG A 109 15.50 12.72 -1.34
C ARG A 109 15.92 11.60 -0.42
N LEU A 110 15.63 10.37 -0.82
CA LEU A 110 16.13 9.17 -0.14
C LEU A 110 17.40 8.69 -0.84
N SER A 111 18.45 8.47 -0.07
CA SER A 111 19.76 8.03 -0.55
C SER A 111 20.26 6.80 0.22
N GLN A 112 21.01 5.96 -0.49
CA GLN A 112 21.67 4.78 0.08
C GLN A 112 23.02 4.57 -0.59
N ALA A 113 24.06 4.37 0.24
CA ALA A 113 25.45 4.24 -0.21
C ALA A 113 25.90 5.42 -1.10
N GLY A 114 25.60 6.65 -0.67
CA GLY A 114 25.99 7.88 -1.36
C GLY A 114 25.26 8.16 -2.69
N LYS A 115 24.26 7.36 -3.06
CA LYS A 115 23.48 7.53 -4.29
C LYS A 115 22.04 7.86 -3.97
N GLU A 116 21.48 8.84 -4.67
CA GLU A 116 20.04 9.12 -4.67
C GLU A 116 19.29 7.91 -5.27
N ARG A 117 18.24 7.48 -4.56
CA ARG A 117 17.43 6.31 -4.90
C ARG A 117 16.00 6.68 -5.23
N CYS A 118 15.44 7.62 -4.48
CA CYS A 118 14.11 8.18 -4.72
C CYS A 118 14.17 9.70 -4.55
N VAL A 119 13.37 10.41 -5.34
CA VAL A 119 13.15 11.85 -5.17
C VAL A 119 11.65 12.14 -5.13
N VAL A 120 11.27 13.09 -4.28
CA VAL A 120 9.87 13.36 -3.96
C VAL A 120 9.60 14.85 -3.96
N TYR A 121 8.46 15.25 -4.49
CA TYR A 121 7.83 16.53 -4.17
C TYR A 121 6.54 16.29 -3.41
N SER A 122 6.40 16.96 -2.27
CA SER A 122 5.21 16.89 -1.43
C SER A 122 4.62 18.27 -1.23
N THR A 123 3.29 18.35 -1.31
CA THR A 123 2.52 19.51 -0.84
C THR A 123 1.83 19.14 0.46
N ASN A 124 2.13 19.93 1.49
CA ASN A 124 1.71 19.72 2.85
C ASN A 124 0.76 20.83 3.31
N SER A 125 -0.12 20.50 4.24
CA SER A 125 -1.04 21.43 4.87
C SER A 125 -1.32 21.04 6.31
N GLY A 126 -2.21 21.78 6.97
CA GLY A 126 -2.64 21.50 8.33
C GLY A 126 -3.93 22.26 8.65
N PRO A 127 -4.27 22.43 9.93
CA PRO A 127 -5.58 22.96 10.35
C PRO A 127 -5.94 24.34 9.77
N ALA A 128 -4.95 25.18 9.46
CA ALA A 128 -5.18 26.49 8.86
C ALA A 128 -5.74 26.40 7.43
N ALA A 129 -5.44 25.31 6.70
CA ALA A 129 -5.89 25.13 5.32
C ALA A 129 -7.36 24.75 5.21
N THR A 130 -7.93 24.11 6.25
CA THR A 130 -9.29 23.54 6.22
C THR A 130 -10.33 24.39 6.94
N ARG A 131 -9.92 25.48 7.62
CA ARG A 131 -10.81 26.28 8.50
C ARG A 131 -12.05 26.84 7.79
N ASN A 132 -11.94 27.28 6.54
CA ASN A 132 -13.02 27.93 5.78
C ASN A 132 -13.13 27.33 4.36
N THR A 133 -13.11 26.00 4.25
CA THR A 133 -13.17 25.31 2.96
C THR A 133 -14.56 24.76 2.65
N ILE A 134 -14.81 24.51 1.36
CA ILE A 134 -16.02 23.86 0.88
C ILE A 134 -15.85 22.34 0.82
N SER A 135 -16.92 21.61 1.12
CA SER A 135 -17.04 20.18 0.87
C SER A 135 -18.34 19.96 0.12
N MET A 136 -18.25 19.38 -1.09
CA MET A 136 -19.41 19.12 -1.94
C MET A 136 -19.34 17.69 -2.48
N PRO A 137 -20.41 16.89 -2.36
CA PRO A 137 -20.44 15.56 -2.96
C PRO A 137 -20.49 15.71 -4.49
N MET A 138 -19.44 15.23 -5.16
CA MET A 138 -19.37 15.23 -6.65
C MET A 138 -20.00 14.00 -7.28
N ASN A 139 -20.68 13.15 -6.49
CA ASN A 139 -21.30 11.90 -6.93
C ASN A 139 -20.38 10.91 -7.67
N HIS A 140 -19.05 11.06 -7.55
CA HIS A 140 -18.09 10.07 -8.06
C HIS A 140 -18.21 8.77 -7.28
N ARG A 141 -18.26 7.64 -8.00
CA ARG A 141 -18.40 6.28 -7.45
C ARG A 141 -17.49 5.34 -8.23
N PRO A 142 -16.88 4.33 -7.59
CA PRO A 142 -16.17 3.31 -8.34
C PRO A 142 -17.14 2.55 -9.25
N GLN A 143 -16.74 2.30 -10.49
CA GLN A 143 -17.52 1.55 -11.47
C GLN A 143 -16.73 0.32 -11.97
N PRO A 144 -17.31 -0.89 -11.95
CA PRO A 144 -18.58 -1.21 -11.28
C PRO A 144 -18.48 -1.02 -9.77
N LEU A 145 -19.62 -0.78 -9.12
CA LEU A 145 -19.68 -0.75 -7.66
C LEU A 145 -19.28 -2.14 -7.10
N PRO A 146 -18.46 -2.20 -6.05
CA PRO A 146 -18.17 -3.46 -5.38
C PRO A 146 -19.45 -4.02 -4.74
N PRO A 147 -19.56 -5.36 -4.60
CA PRO A 147 -20.60 -5.94 -3.76
C PRO A 147 -20.38 -5.56 -2.29
N PRO A 148 -21.45 -5.50 -1.47
CA PRO A 148 -21.32 -5.31 -0.03
C PRO A 148 -20.40 -6.36 0.59
N ILE A 149 -19.76 -5.99 1.71
CA ILE A 149 -18.80 -6.85 2.41
C ILE A 149 -19.13 -6.91 3.90
N ASP A 150 -19.01 -8.10 4.49
CA ASP A 150 -18.92 -8.30 5.92
C ASP A 150 -17.51 -8.81 6.25
N PHE A 151 -16.71 -7.95 6.89
CA PHE A 151 -15.30 -8.24 7.16
C PHE A 151 -15.10 -9.43 8.09
N ASP A 152 -16.00 -9.64 9.06
CA ASP A 152 -15.90 -10.77 9.99
C ASP A 152 -16.22 -12.07 9.25
N ASN A 153 -17.25 -12.04 8.39
CA ASN A 153 -17.57 -13.17 7.52
C ASN A 153 -16.45 -13.50 6.53
N VAL A 154 -15.76 -12.50 5.97
CA VAL A 154 -14.58 -12.76 5.11
C VAL A 154 -13.48 -13.47 5.90
N LEU A 155 -13.20 -13.03 7.12
CA LEU A 155 -12.13 -13.60 7.94
C LEU A 155 -12.37 -15.06 8.32
N ILE A 156 -13.64 -15.48 8.46
CA ILE A 156 -14.04 -16.86 8.76
C ILE A 156 -14.48 -17.67 7.53
N GLY A 157 -14.45 -17.09 6.33
CA GLY A 157 -14.80 -17.77 5.07
C GLY A 157 -16.29 -17.96 4.80
N SER A 158 -17.17 -17.13 5.38
CA SER A 158 -18.63 -17.21 5.20
C SER A 158 -19.22 -16.10 4.34
N ASP A 159 -18.44 -15.09 3.92
CA ASP A 159 -18.97 -14.00 3.09
C ASP A 159 -19.38 -14.51 1.69
N PRO A 160 -20.58 -14.16 1.19
CA PRO A 160 -21.11 -14.68 -0.08
C PRO A 160 -20.47 -14.06 -1.33
N SER A 161 -19.88 -12.86 -1.23
CA SER A 161 -19.36 -12.11 -2.37
C SER A 161 -17.83 -12.02 -2.37
N TRP A 162 -17.22 -12.12 -1.20
CA TRP A 162 -15.81 -11.93 -0.96
C TRP A 162 -15.18 -13.20 -0.39
N ILE A 163 -13.92 -13.41 -0.72
CA ILE A 163 -13.12 -14.50 -0.21
C ILE A 163 -11.78 -13.98 0.29
N ARG A 164 -11.34 -14.51 1.42
CA ARG A 164 -10.04 -14.22 1.98
C ARG A 164 -8.94 -14.79 1.10
N TYR A 165 -7.95 -13.97 0.80
CA TYR A 165 -6.75 -14.34 0.08
C TYR A 165 -5.51 -13.91 0.86
N ASP A 166 -4.62 -14.87 1.09
CA ASP A 166 -3.42 -14.67 1.88
C ASP A 166 -2.19 -15.05 1.04
N HIS A 167 -1.15 -14.22 1.05
CA HIS A 167 0.11 -14.64 0.43
C HIS A 167 0.78 -15.76 1.25
N PRO A 168 1.46 -16.71 0.59
CA PRO A 168 2.18 -17.78 1.27
C PRO A 168 3.23 -17.22 2.24
N GLN A 169 3.33 -17.85 3.41
CA GLN A 169 4.15 -17.41 4.55
C GLN A 169 5.61 -17.90 4.49
N ASP A 170 5.98 -18.67 3.46
CA ASP A 170 7.33 -19.19 3.25
C ASP A 170 8.37 -18.04 3.19
N LEU A 171 9.32 -18.07 4.12
CA LEU A 171 10.39 -17.07 4.23
C LEU A 171 11.32 -17.04 3.02
N ALA A 172 11.37 -18.12 2.24
CA ALA A 172 12.16 -18.19 1.01
C ALA A 172 11.52 -17.39 -0.14
N LEU A 173 10.25 -16.96 -0.02
CA LEU A 173 9.57 -16.20 -1.06
C LEU A 173 9.89 -14.70 -0.99
N PRO A 174 9.99 -14.03 -2.15
CA PRO A 174 10.49 -12.65 -2.20
C PRO A 174 9.57 -11.64 -1.52
N ASN A 175 8.24 -11.78 -1.54
CA ASN A 175 7.34 -10.74 -0.99
C ASN A 175 7.23 -10.79 0.53
N ALA A 176 8.17 -10.18 1.25
CA ALA A 176 8.08 -10.04 2.70
C ALA A 176 6.96 -9.09 3.13
N THR A 177 6.77 -7.99 2.39
CA THR A 177 5.73 -7.01 2.70
C THR A 177 4.32 -7.61 2.58
N LEU A 178 4.00 -8.28 1.47
CA LEU A 178 2.62 -8.75 1.21
C LEU A 178 2.17 -9.86 2.16
N ARG A 179 3.11 -10.59 2.77
CA ARG A 179 2.81 -11.56 3.84
C ARG A 179 2.19 -10.91 5.07
N ARG A 180 2.36 -9.61 5.26
CA ARG A 180 1.79 -8.82 6.36
C ARG A 180 0.37 -8.38 6.13
N LEU A 181 -0.21 -8.72 4.98
CA LEU A 181 -1.52 -8.25 4.58
C LEU A 181 -2.48 -9.42 4.46
N ILE A 182 -3.74 -9.14 4.73
CA ILE A 182 -4.88 -10.00 4.43
C ILE A 182 -5.69 -9.28 3.37
N TYR A 183 -6.10 -10.02 2.33
CA TYR A 183 -6.88 -9.50 1.22
C TYR A 183 -8.28 -10.11 1.26
N ALA A 184 -9.28 -9.30 0.97
CA ALA A 184 -10.59 -9.78 0.53
C ALA A 184 -10.69 -9.52 -0.97
N VAL A 185 -10.77 -10.58 -1.76
CA VAL A 185 -10.96 -10.51 -3.21
C VAL A 185 -12.37 -10.98 -3.55
N GLN A 186 -12.96 -10.50 -4.64
CA GLN A 186 -14.30 -10.94 -5.01
C GLN A 186 -14.26 -12.42 -5.41
N ARG A 187 -15.23 -13.22 -4.95
CA ARG A 187 -15.40 -14.63 -5.38
C ARG A 187 -15.62 -14.71 -6.89
N HIS A 188 -16.41 -13.79 -7.42
CA HIS A 188 -16.74 -13.68 -8.84
C HIS A 188 -16.38 -12.30 -9.37
N PRO A 189 -15.08 -12.02 -9.60
CA PRO A 189 -14.65 -10.71 -10.07
C PRO A 189 -15.23 -10.42 -11.47
N PRO A 190 -15.59 -9.15 -11.77
CA PRO A 190 -16.07 -8.77 -13.09
C PRO A 190 -15.07 -9.16 -14.18
N PRO A 191 -15.51 -9.57 -15.38
CA PRO A 191 -14.62 -10.11 -16.42
C PRO A 191 -13.61 -9.08 -16.98
N ASN A 192 -13.75 -7.81 -16.64
CA ASN A 192 -12.83 -6.75 -17.06
C ASN A 192 -11.47 -6.91 -16.37
N ARG A 193 -10.50 -7.46 -17.11
CA ARG A 193 -9.12 -7.74 -16.65
C ARG A 193 -8.32 -6.48 -16.28
N ASN A 194 -8.76 -5.31 -16.73
CA ASN A 194 -8.12 -4.02 -16.45
C ASN A 194 -8.40 -3.52 -15.03
N ILE A 195 -9.41 -4.07 -14.34
CA ILE A 195 -9.83 -3.60 -13.03
C ILE A 195 -9.50 -4.66 -11.98
N VAL A 196 -8.84 -4.22 -10.91
CA VAL A 196 -8.71 -4.98 -9.67
C VAL A 196 -9.42 -4.20 -8.58
N HIS A 197 -10.24 -4.87 -7.78
CA HIS A 197 -10.92 -4.26 -6.63
C HIS A 197 -10.87 -5.23 -5.46
N GLN A 198 -10.14 -4.86 -4.41
CA GLN A 198 -9.94 -5.70 -3.23
C GLN A 198 -9.98 -4.86 -1.96
N TRP A 199 -10.33 -5.48 -0.85
CA TRP A 199 -10.12 -4.90 0.48
C TRP A 199 -8.83 -5.43 1.08
N ILE A 200 -8.10 -4.59 1.78
CA ILE A 200 -6.81 -4.97 2.36
C ILE A 200 -6.76 -4.50 3.82
N THR A 201 -6.27 -5.36 4.69
CA THR A 201 -6.01 -5.05 6.10
C THR A 201 -4.64 -5.54 6.54
N PRO A 202 -3.97 -4.88 7.50
CA PRO A 202 -2.82 -5.44 8.17
C PRO A 202 -3.18 -6.76 8.88
N ARG A 203 -2.34 -7.77 8.68
CA ARG A 203 -2.47 -9.12 9.23
C ARG A 203 -2.40 -9.16 10.75
N ARG A 204 -1.60 -8.30 11.38
CA ARG A 204 -1.64 -8.18 12.84
C ARG A 204 -2.94 -7.51 13.24
N SER A 205 -3.69 -8.15 14.14
CA SER A 205 -4.98 -7.63 14.61
C SER A 205 -4.84 -6.23 15.24
N SER A 206 -3.75 -5.97 15.94
CA SER A 206 -3.43 -4.68 16.58
C SER A 206 -3.04 -3.57 15.61
N GLU A 207 -2.72 -3.87 14.34
CA GLU A 207 -2.30 -2.87 13.36
C GLU A 207 -3.48 -2.31 12.55
N ARG A 208 -3.38 -1.03 12.22
CA ARG A 208 -4.33 -0.26 11.42
C ARG A 208 -3.57 0.55 10.37
N TRP A 209 -4.23 0.87 9.26
CA TRP A 209 -3.71 1.77 8.26
C TRP A 209 -3.65 3.19 8.82
N THR A 210 -2.45 3.77 8.80
CA THR A 210 -2.17 5.20 9.02
C THR A 210 -1.84 5.88 7.69
N ASN A 211 -1.88 7.22 7.63
CA ASN A 211 -1.53 7.97 6.42
C ASN A 211 -0.14 7.58 5.87
N ALA A 212 0.87 7.47 6.74
CA ALA A 212 2.20 7.04 6.34
C ALA A 212 2.24 5.61 5.77
N SER A 213 1.45 4.69 6.32
CA SER A 213 1.39 3.30 5.82
C SER A 213 0.63 3.15 4.50
N LEU A 214 -0.07 4.19 4.03
CA LEU A 214 -0.74 4.17 2.72
C LEU A 214 0.26 3.91 1.58
N GLY A 215 1.53 4.30 1.73
CA GLY A 215 2.57 3.95 0.76
C GLY A 215 2.58 2.44 0.45
N ILE A 216 2.51 1.60 1.49
CA ILE A 216 2.41 0.14 1.33
C ILE A 216 1.12 -0.23 0.61
N LEU A 217 -0.04 0.24 1.08
CA LEU A 217 -1.35 -0.08 0.52
C LEU A 217 -1.41 0.20 -1.00
N LEU A 218 -0.90 1.36 -1.42
CA LEU A 218 -0.88 1.81 -2.82
C LEU A 218 -0.04 0.91 -3.74
N ASP A 219 0.84 0.08 -3.18
CA ASP A 219 1.76 -0.80 -3.91
C ASP A 219 1.56 -2.28 -3.50
N SER A 220 0.36 -2.63 -2.99
CA SER A 220 0.10 -3.95 -2.39
C SER A 220 -0.66 -4.95 -3.26
N SER A 221 -0.99 -4.61 -4.50
CA SER A 221 -1.69 -5.53 -5.41
C SER A 221 -0.72 -6.30 -6.32
N VAL A 222 -1.17 -7.46 -6.81
CA VAL A 222 -0.47 -8.20 -7.86
C VAL A 222 -0.36 -7.30 -9.11
N PRO A 223 0.78 -7.29 -9.84
CA PRO A 223 0.93 -6.47 -11.04
C PRO A 223 -0.23 -6.69 -12.02
N PRO A 224 -0.97 -5.65 -12.43
CA PRO A 224 -2.25 -5.81 -13.13
C PRO A 224 -2.08 -6.40 -14.53
N MET A 225 -0.88 -6.26 -15.12
CA MET A 225 -0.56 -6.89 -16.39
C MET A 225 -0.63 -8.42 -16.34
N GLU A 226 -0.40 -9.04 -15.18
CA GLU A 226 -0.51 -10.49 -14.99
C GLU A 226 -1.95 -11.00 -15.20
N ASN A 227 -2.96 -10.15 -15.10
CA ASN A 227 -4.36 -10.52 -15.36
C ASN A 227 -4.63 -10.91 -16.82
N PHE A 228 -3.76 -10.51 -17.75
CA PHE A 228 -3.91 -10.78 -19.19
C PHE A 228 -3.23 -12.08 -19.64
N TYR A 229 -2.50 -12.73 -18.75
CA TYR A 229 -1.79 -13.97 -19.03
C TYR A 229 -2.48 -15.13 -18.33
N ASP A 230 -3.10 -16.02 -19.09
CA ASP A 230 -3.84 -17.15 -18.51
C ASP A 230 -2.92 -18.13 -17.76
N ASP A 231 -1.63 -18.17 -18.14
CA ASP A 231 -0.57 -18.96 -17.51
C ASP A 231 0.06 -18.28 -16.29
N ALA A 232 -0.28 -17.03 -15.97
CA ALA A 232 0.23 -16.34 -14.80
C ALA A 232 -0.20 -17.07 -13.51
N PRO A 233 0.74 -17.59 -12.71
CA PRO A 233 0.39 -18.34 -11.50
C PRO A 233 -0.22 -17.43 -10.42
N HIS A 234 0.10 -16.13 -10.47
CA HIS A 234 -0.39 -15.09 -9.57
C HIS A 234 -0.96 -13.94 -10.38
N ASN A 235 -2.28 -13.82 -10.38
CA ASN A 235 -3.03 -12.67 -10.84
C ASN A 235 -4.33 -12.58 -10.03
N TYR A 236 -5.07 -11.47 -10.13
CA TYR A 236 -6.25 -11.24 -9.31
C TYR A 236 -7.32 -12.34 -9.48
N PHE A 237 -7.58 -12.74 -10.72
CA PHE A 237 -8.62 -13.73 -11.08
C PHE A 237 -8.26 -15.15 -10.64
N ASN A 238 -7.02 -15.56 -10.88
CA ASN A 238 -6.49 -16.85 -10.46
C ASN A 238 -6.35 -16.92 -8.94
N GLY A 239 -6.12 -15.77 -8.28
CA GLY A 239 -6.14 -15.67 -6.83
C GLY A 239 -7.50 -16.02 -6.23
N ALA A 240 -8.58 -15.41 -6.73
CA ALA A 240 -9.95 -15.71 -6.31
C ALA A 240 -10.33 -17.18 -6.56
N LYS A 241 -10.10 -17.69 -7.78
CA LYS A 241 -10.37 -19.10 -8.13
C LYS A 241 -9.64 -20.07 -7.20
N ARG A 242 -8.36 -19.79 -6.90
CA ARG A 242 -7.56 -20.63 -6.02
C ARG A 242 -8.07 -20.60 -4.59
N ALA A 243 -8.36 -19.43 -4.04
CA ALA A 243 -8.92 -19.33 -2.69
C ALA A 243 -10.21 -20.14 -2.57
N MET A 244 -11.11 -20.06 -3.57
CA MET A 244 -12.35 -20.82 -3.60
C MET A 244 -12.10 -22.33 -3.69
N GLN A 245 -11.12 -22.76 -4.47
CA GLN A 245 -10.73 -24.17 -4.56
C GLN A 245 -10.20 -24.69 -3.22
N LEU A 246 -9.32 -23.92 -2.56
CA LEU A 246 -8.76 -24.30 -1.26
C LEU A 246 -9.84 -24.42 -0.19
N GLU A 247 -10.81 -23.48 -0.18
CA GLU A 247 -11.98 -23.53 0.70
C GLU A 247 -12.84 -24.79 0.43
N ALA A 248 -13.17 -25.07 -0.83
CA ALA A 248 -13.97 -26.24 -1.22
C ALA A 248 -13.29 -27.58 -0.91
N GLU A 249 -11.96 -27.62 -1.00
CA GLU A 249 -11.13 -28.81 -0.69
C GLU A 249 -10.76 -28.89 0.81
N ASN A 250 -11.19 -27.93 1.63
CA ASN A 250 -10.79 -27.78 3.04
C ASN A 250 -9.26 -27.84 3.25
N ARG A 251 -8.53 -27.11 2.40
CA ARG A 251 -7.07 -27.01 2.40
C ARG A 251 -6.61 -25.72 3.07
N SER A 252 -5.32 -25.67 3.44
CA SER A 252 -4.74 -24.46 4.00
C SER A 252 -4.83 -23.31 3.01
N ILE A 253 -5.21 -22.11 3.49
CA ILE A 253 -5.19 -20.87 2.70
C ILE A 253 -3.77 -20.49 2.23
N TYR A 254 -2.72 -21.12 2.78
CA TYR A 254 -1.33 -20.90 2.39
C TYR A 254 -0.83 -21.90 1.34
N ASP A 255 -1.66 -22.83 0.88
CA ASP A 255 -1.34 -23.81 -0.17
C ASP A 255 -1.28 -23.15 -1.57
N HIS A 256 -0.32 -22.23 -1.72
CA HIS A 256 -0.06 -21.50 -2.94
C HIS A 256 1.09 -22.11 -3.74
N PRO A 257 1.08 -22.03 -5.08
CA PRO A 257 2.31 -22.21 -5.84
C PRO A 257 3.34 -21.16 -5.40
N PRO A 258 4.64 -21.44 -5.53
CA PRO A 258 5.69 -20.47 -5.24
C PRO A 258 5.39 -19.12 -5.90
N TRP A 259 5.69 -18.02 -5.21
CA TRP A 259 5.53 -16.70 -5.78
C TRP A 259 6.45 -16.50 -6.98
N LEU A 260 5.90 -16.60 -8.18
CA LEU A 260 6.58 -16.47 -9.45
C LEU A 260 5.85 -15.43 -10.29
N VAL A 261 6.49 -14.28 -10.51
CA VAL A 261 6.05 -13.33 -11.52
C VAL A 261 6.98 -13.54 -12.71
N PRO A 262 6.52 -14.11 -13.83
CA PRO A 262 7.40 -14.42 -14.96
C PRO A 262 8.03 -13.18 -15.59
N ARG A 263 7.49 -12.00 -15.26
CA ARG A 263 7.81 -10.70 -15.85
C ARG A 263 8.20 -9.72 -14.75
N MET A 264 9.06 -8.76 -15.07
CA MET A 264 9.54 -7.74 -14.13
C MET A 264 8.80 -6.42 -14.38
N TYR A 265 8.28 -5.81 -13.31
CA TYR A 265 7.50 -4.58 -13.35
C TYR A 265 8.03 -3.55 -12.34
N PRO A 266 9.20 -2.94 -12.58
CA PRO A 266 9.71 -1.91 -11.67
C PRO A 266 8.86 -0.64 -11.81
N THR A 267 8.30 -0.17 -10.71
CA THR A 267 7.61 1.11 -10.65
C THR A 267 8.59 2.24 -10.95
N VAL A 268 8.27 3.10 -11.91
CA VAL A 268 9.10 4.25 -12.28
C VAL A 268 8.72 5.48 -11.46
N ASN A 269 7.43 5.78 -11.35
CA ASN A 269 6.93 6.90 -10.57
C ASN A 269 5.53 6.61 -10.01
N MET A 270 5.11 7.44 -9.06
CA MET A 270 3.75 7.44 -8.52
C MET A 270 3.35 8.86 -8.12
N SER A 271 2.10 9.23 -8.39
CA SER A 271 1.50 10.49 -7.95
C SER A 271 0.26 10.21 -7.10
N VAL A 272 0.27 10.70 -5.87
CA VAL A 272 -0.78 10.48 -4.87
C VAL A 272 -1.44 11.80 -4.53
N GLN A 273 -2.77 11.79 -4.44
CA GLN A 273 -3.55 12.91 -3.92
C GLN A 273 -4.40 12.43 -2.76
N ILE A 274 -4.20 13.03 -1.59
CA ILE A 274 -4.98 12.75 -0.39
C ILE A 274 -6.11 13.76 -0.29
N LYS A 275 -7.34 13.28 -0.46
CA LYS A 275 -8.55 14.11 -0.31
C LYS A 275 -9.06 14.12 1.13
N ARG A 276 -8.71 13.10 1.91
CA ARG A 276 -9.12 12.92 3.29
C ARG A 276 -7.98 12.21 4.03
N GLN A 277 -7.54 12.80 5.14
CA GLN A 277 -6.61 12.13 6.05
C GLN A 277 -7.35 10.99 6.76
N LEU A 278 -6.67 9.87 7.00
CA LEU A 278 -7.20 8.84 7.88
C LEU A 278 -7.35 9.38 9.31
N PRO A 279 -8.30 8.85 10.10
CA PRO A 279 -8.40 9.13 11.53
C PRO A 279 -7.08 8.84 12.26
N GLU A 280 -6.88 9.47 13.42
CA GLU A 280 -5.65 9.29 14.22
C GLU A 280 -5.45 7.83 14.66
N GLU A 281 -6.55 7.15 15.01
CA GLU A 281 -6.55 5.72 15.33
C GLU A 281 -6.28 4.81 14.12
N GLY A 282 -6.40 5.35 12.89
CA GLY A 282 -6.25 4.62 11.64
C GLY A 282 -7.45 3.73 11.27
N GLU A 283 -7.46 3.28 10.02
CA GLU A 283 -8.54 2.43 9.48
C GLU A 283 -8.13 0.95 9.48
N LYS A 284 -9.04 0.05 9.83
CA LYS A 284 -8.71 -1.39 9.82
C LYS A 284 -8.70 -1.94 8.40
N TRP A 285 -9.70 -1.59 7.60
CA TRP A 285 -9.86 -2.03 6.24
C TRP A 285 -9.93 -0.83 5.32
N LEU A 286 -9.23 -0.92 4.19
CA LEU A 286 -9.33 0.04 3.09
C LEU A 286 -9.54 -0.73 1.79
N SER A 287 -10.41 -0.19 0.94
CA SER A 287 -10.60 -0.70 -0.42
C SER A 287 -9.51 -0.10 -1.32
N LEU A 288 -8.90 -0.95 -2.13
CA LEU A 288 -7.96 -0.60 -3.18
C LEU A 288 -8.57 -0.99 -4.52
N ARG A 289 -8.75 -0.01 -5.40
CA ARG A 289 -9.18 -0.21 -6.78
C ARG A 289 -8.09 0.25 -7.73
N TRP A 290 -7.62 -0.65 -8.57
CA TRP A 290 -6.67 -0.37 -9.65
C TRP A 290 -7.39 -0.44 -10.99
N HIS A 291 -7.05 0.48 -11.88
CA HIS A 291 -7.52 0.50 -13.26
C HIS A 291 -6.35 0.77 -14.21
N THR A 292 -6.01 -0.20 -15.05
CA THR A 292 -5.00 -0.06 -16.11
C THR A 292 -5.67 0.38 -17.40
N LYS A 293 -5.28 1.53 -17.96
CA LYS A 293 -5.89 2.04 -19.20
C LYS A 293 -5.20 1.50 -20.43
N GLU A 294 -3.88 1.49 -20.46
CA GLU A 294 -3.11 1.12 -21.65
C GLU A 294 -1.78 0.46 -21.28
N CYS A 295 -1.34 -0.46 -22.13
CA CYS A 295 0.04 -0.91 -22.15
C CYS A 295 0.59 -0.77 -23.57
N LEU A 296 1.64 0.04 -23.73
CA LEU A 296 2.25 0.32 -25.02
C LEU A 296 3.77 0.31 -24.91
N HIS A 297 4.43 -0.50 -25.74
CA HIS A 297 5.90 -0.65 -25.75
C HIS A 297 6.51 -0.96 -24.37
N GLY A 298 5.86 -1.82 -23.59
CA GLY A 298 6.33 -2.25 -22.27
C GLY A 298 6.09 -1.24 -21.13
N ARG A 299 5.43 -0.11 -21.40
CA ARG A 299 4.99 0.86 -20.40
C ARG A 299 3.49 0.72 -20.19
N PHE A 300 3.04 0.79 -18.94
CA PHE A 300 1.62 0.76 -18.61
C PHE A 300 1.33 1.69 -17.44
N ASP A 301 0.09 2.13 -17.34
CA ASP A 301 -0.41 2.94 -16.24
C ASP A 301 -1.23 2.12 -15.24
N VAL A 302 -1.34 2.67 -14.03
CA VAL A 302 -2.30 2.20 -13.04
C VAL A 302 -2.91 3.43 -12.38
N ASP A 303 -4.19 3.66 -12.62
CA ASP A 303 -4.99 4.56 -11.81
C ASP A 303 -5.39 3.86 -10.53
N ILE A 304 -5.05 4.45 -9.39
CA ILE A 304 -5.29 3.89 -8.06
C ILE A 304 -6.31 4.75 -7.32
N GLU A 305 -7.37 4.12 -6.82
CA GLU A 305 -8.33 4.72 -5.92
C GLU A 305 -8.33 3.96 -4.60
N VAL A 306 -8.27 4.69 -3.48
CA VAL A 306 -8.39 4.14 -2.13
C VAL A 306 -9.65 4.69 -1.49
N TRP A 307 -10.45 3.80 -0.92
CA TRP A 307 -11.72 4.16 -0.29
C TRP A 307 -11.80 3.62 1.13
N ASP A 308 -12.28 4.46 2.05
CA ASP A 308 -12.66 4.00 3.39
C ASP A 308 -14.07 3.36 3.36
N VAL A 309 -14.33 2.50 4.35
CA VAL A 309 -15.60 1.75 4.48
C VAL A 309 -16.79 2.69 4.52
N LYS A 310 -16.70 3.77 5.33
CA LYS A 310 -17.80 4.70 5.56
C LYS A 310 -18.24 5.36 4.25
N VAL A 311 -17.30 5.76 3.40
CA VAL A 311 -17.62 6.36 2.11
C VAL A 311 -18.35 5.35 1.24
N LEU A 312 -17.79 4.15 1.04
CA LEU A 312 -18.40 3.16 0.15
C LEU A 312 -19.79 2.72 0.62
N SER A 313 -19.99 2.49 1.92
CA SER A 313 -21.30 2.15 2.48
C SER A 313 -22.32 3.27 2.28
N LEU A 314 -21.91 4.55 2.37
CA LEU A 314 -22.80 5.66 2.06
C LEU A 314 -23.22 5.66 0.57
N LEU A 315 -22.35 5.21 -0.34
CA LEU A 315 -22.66 5.12 -1.76
C LEU A 315 -23.64 4.01 -2.11
N GLU A 316 -23.67 2.93 -1.32
CA GLU A 316 -24.64 1.83 -1.48
C GLU A 316 -26.05 2.23 -1.03
N SER A 317 -26.15 3.16 -0.08
CA SER A 317 -27.42 3.61 0.51
C SER A 317 -28.16 4.72 -0.28
N THR A 318 -27.57 5.21 -1.37
CA THR A 318 -28.10 6.31 -2.21
C THR A 318 -28.32 5.86 -3.65
#